data_AF-A0A316W9M8-F1
#
_entry.id   AF-A0A316W9M8-F1
#
_cell.length_a   1.000
_cell.length_b   1.000
_cell.length_c   1.000
_cell.angle_alpha   90.00
_cell.angle_beta   90.00
_cell.angle_gamma   90.00
#
_symmetry.space_group_name_H-M   'P 1'
#
loop_
_entity.id
_entity.type
_entity.pdbx_description
1 polymer ?
#
loop_
_entity_poly.entity_id
_entity_poly.type
_entity_poly.pdbx_seq_one_letter_code
_entity_poly.pdbx_strand_id
1 'polypeptide(L)'
;MSQYLTSQPQLQYPNIIRNSVTMAFRASLRASAPCSKLSSSASAPLRVQRVAAPRSFALSRTYASGPAGGAHPPPDQGGSRSKGTSTALIASLAFLVTAGGAFALLGGDDKFAALGIGSTGANKLSGSKAKLGSPGLAAHKDDYQKVYNAIAEKLEHDPEYDDGHFGPVLVRLAWHASGTYDKNTGNGGSNGATMRFAPEADHGANAGLIHARSFYDSIHSKFPWITYSDLWTLGGIVAVQEMGGPTIPWRPGRKDGAAENCTPDGRLPDGDKGSDHLRHIFYKMGFNDQEIVALSGAHALGRCHKDRSGFDGPWTFSPTTFSNAYYQLLLDEKWNLRKWEGPIQYQDKNTKSLMMLTTDMALTTDKSFKPHVQRYAKSEEEFFKDFSKAYAKLLELGVPATSWQSGEHLTDGKHLTLKTTSDQGLNK
;
A
#
# COMPACT_ATOMS: atom_id res chain seq x y z
N MET A 1 39.94 -45.29 10.91
CA MET A 1 38.46 -45.39 10.92
C MET A 1 37.95 -44.00 10.54
N SER A 2 37.69 -43.78 9.25
CA SER A 2 36.33 -43.73 8.64
C SER A 2 35.52 -42.56 9.22
N GLN A 3 35.49 -41.38 8.60
CA GLN A 3 34.68 -41.05 7.41
C GLN A 3 33.23 -41.55 7.53
N TYR A 4 32.29 -40.60 7.61
CA TYR A 4 31.00 -40.63 6.90
C TYR A 4 30.53 -39.18 6.63
N LEU A 5 30.67 -38.74 5.39
CA LEU A 5 29.96 -37.58 4.84
C LEU A 5 28.66 -38.10 4.23
N THR A 6 27.51 -37.55 4.64
CA THR A 6 26.21 -37.88 4.05
C THR A 6 25.80 -36.85 3.00
N SER A 7 25.95 -37.23 1.74
CA SER A 7 25.43 -36.51 0.57
C SER A 7 23.91 -36.67 0.44
N GLN A 8 23.20 -35.57 0.13
CA GLN A 8 21.82 -35.60 -0.37
C GLN A 8 21.81 -35.31 -1.90
N PRO A 9 20.90 -35.94 -2.68
CA PRO A 9 21.03 -36.00 -4.14
C PRO A 9 20.47 -34.78 -4.88
N GLN A 10 21.12 -34.42 -5.99
CA GLN A 10 20.63 -33.48 -7.00
C GLN A 10 19.55 -34.14 -7.87
N LEU A 11 18.40 -33.49 -8.02
CA LEU A 11 17.36 -33.89 -8.99
C LEU A 11 17.63 -33.24 -10.35
N GLN A 12 18.04 -34.05 -11.33
CA GLN A 12 18.15 -33.64 -12.74
C GLN A 12 16.82 -33.89 -13.48
N TYR A 13 16.32 -32.87 -14.17
CA TYR A 13 15.22 -33.00 -15.13
C TYR A 13 15.76 -33.24 -16.56
N PRO A 14 15.29 -34.26 -17.30
CA PRO A 14 15.71 -34.47 -18.68
C PRO A 14 14.95 -33.59 -19.68
N ASN A 15 15.69 -32.97 -20.61
CA ASN A 15 15.13 -32.34 -21.80
C ASN A 15 14.53 -33.41 -22.75
N ILE A 16 13.36 -33.15 -23.31
CA ILE A 16 12.84 -33.90 -24.48
C ILE A 16 12.53 -32.92 -25.62
N ILE A 17 13.00 -33.29 -26.81
CA ILE A 17 13.02 -32.47 -28.02
C ILE A 17 11.73 -32.64 -28.84
N ARG A 18 11.40 -31.59 -29.60
CA ARG A 18 10.32 -31.54 -30.61
C ARG A 18 10.31 -32.76 -31.55
N ASN A 19 9.12 -33.15 -32.02
CA ASN A 19 8.95 -33.44 -33.45
C ASN A 19 7.52 -33.19 -33.93
N SER A 20 7.42 -32.75 -35.18
CA SER A 20 6.17 -32.37 -35.85
C SER A 20 5.53 -33.56 -36.57
N VAL A 21 4.20 -33.63 -36.63
CA VAL A 21 3.49 -34.38 -37.67
C VAL A 21 2.33 -33.54 -38.22
N THR A 22 2.37 -33.32 -39.53
CA THR A 22 1.27 -32.75 -40.32
C THR A 22 0.56 -33.88 -41.03
N MET A 23 -0.77 -33.98 -40.93
CA MET A 23 -1.59 -34.61 -41.98
C MET A 23 -2.99 -34.01 -42.00
N ALA A 24 -3.44 -33.65 -43.19
CA ALA A 24 -4.82 -33.28 -43.48
C ALA A 24 -5.54 -34.46 -44.13
N PHE A 25 -6.86 -34.58 -43.97
CA PHE A 25 -7.68 -35.28 -44.97
C PHE A 25 -9.04 -34.63 -45.18
N ARG A 26 -9.65 -34.95 -46.32
CA ARG A 26 -10.69 -34.16 -47.00
C ARG A 26 -12.12 -34.41 -46.51
N ALA A 27 -12.94 -33.40 -46.82
CA ALA A 27 -14.41 -33.38 -46.81
C ALA A 27 -15.10 -34.57 -47.49
N SER A 28 -16.38 -34.75 -47.14
CA SER A 28 -17.40 -35.18 -48.11
C SER A 28 -18.74 -34.49 -47.83
N LEU A 29 -19.37 -33.99 -48.89
CA LEU A 29 -20.73 -33.47 -48.92
C LEU A 29 -21.70 -34.60 -49.33
N ARG A 30 -22.92 -34.61 -48.79
CA ARG A 30 -24.14 -34.90 -49.57
C ARG A 30 -25.39 -34.42 -48.86
N ALA A 31 -26.39 -34.05 -49.64
CA ALA A 31 -27.64 -33.46 -49.20
C ALA A 31 -28.83 -34.34 -49.60
N SER A 32 -29.94 -34.25 -48.85
CA SER A 32 -31.31 -34.30 -49.40
C SER A 32 -32.36 -33.99 -48.32
N ALA A 33 -33.33 -33.15 -48.68
CA ALA A 33 -34.56 -32.83 -47.92
C ALA A 33 -35.67 -33.87 -48.28
N PRO A 34 -37.00 -33.73 -48.02
CA PRO A 34 -37.73 -32.53 -47.56
C PRO A 34 -39.00 -32.70 -46.67
N CYS A 35 -39.57 -31.53 -46.32
CA CYS A 35 -41.01 -31.21 -46.23
C CYS A 35 -41.89 -31.75 -45.08
N SER A 36 -42.39 -30.82 -44.26
CA SER A 36 -43.84 -30.68 -44.02
C SER A 36 -44.19 -29.21 -43.69
N LYS A 37 -45.46 -28.82 -43.93
CA LYS A 37 -45.97 -27.44 -43.86
C LYS A 37 -46.70 -27.19 -42.54
N LEU A 38 -46.84 -25.93 -42.12
CA LEU A 38 -48.14 -25.29 -41.81
C LEU A 38 -48.02 -23.78 -41.47
N SER A 39 -48.97 -23.01 -42.01
CA SER A 39 -49.73 -21.87 -41.45
C SER A 39 -49.27 -21.16 -40.15
N SER A 40 -49.53 -19.86 -39.90
CA SER A 40 -49.96 -18.69 -40.69
C SER A 40 -50.24 -17.53 -39.73
N SER A 41 -49.90 -16.29 -40.11
CA SER A 41 -50.70 -15.05 -39.90
C SER A 41 -49.79 -13.82 -39.87
N ALA A 42 -50.28 -12.71 -40.41
CA ALA A 42 -49.60 -11.42 -40.43
C ALA A 42 -50.35 -10.40 -39.56
N SER A 43 -49.63 -9.47 -38.95
CA SER A 43 -50.20 -8.24 -38.38
C SER A 43 -49.16 -7.11 -38.38
N ALA A 44 -49.66 -5.87 -38.39
CA ALA A 44 -48.98 -4.68 -38.90
C ALA A 44 -47.80 -4.15 -38.04
N PRO A 45 -46.88 -3.36 -38.62
CA PRO A 45 -45.78 -2.73 -37.89
C PRO A 45 -46.26 -1.58 -36.98
N LEU A 46 -45.78 -1.56 -35.74
CA LEU A 46 -46.04 -0.46 -34.80
C LEU A 46 -45.20 0.78 -35.11
N ARG A 47 -45.87 1.93 -35.13
CA ARG A 47 -45.32 3.26 -35.38
C ARG A 47 -44.58 3.78 -34.13
N VAL A 48 -43.25 3.67 -34.13
CA VAL A 48 -42.42 4.27 -33.07
C VAL A 48 -42.44 5.80 -33.19
N GLN A 49 -42.93 6.49 -32.16
CA GLN A 49 -42.80 7.94 -32.04
C GLN A 49 -41.35 8.32 -31.72
N ARG A 50 -40.78 9.27 -32.48
CA ARG A 50 -39.53 9.94 -32.10
C ARG A 50 -39.80 10.84 -30.90
N VAL A 51 -39.34 10.44 -29.72
CA VAL A 51 -39.15 11.37 -28.60
C VAL A 51 -37.85 12.14 -28.84
N ALA A 52 -37.89 13.46 -28.75
CA ALA A 52 -36.73 14.32 -28.97
C ALA A 52 -35.74 14.22 -27.81
N ALA A 53 -34.45 14.07 -28.12
CA ALA A 53 -33.39 14.18 -27.12
C ALA A 53 -33.24 15.65 -26.67
N PRO A 54 -33.14 15.94 -25.36
CA PRO A 54 -32.78 17.28 -24.89
C PRO A 54 -31.34 17.62 -25.28
N ARG A 55 -31.09 18.91 -25.54
CA ARG A 55 -29.82 19.43 -26.06
C ARG A 55 -28.66 19.19 -25.09
N SER A 56 -27.57 18.62 -25.59
CA SER A 56 -26.28 18.60 -24.90
C SER A 56 -25.76 20.04 -24.73
N PHE A 57 -25.59 20.50 -23.49
CA PHE A 57 -24.83 21.72 -23.22
C PHE A 57 -23.34 21.41 -23.35
N ALA A 58 -22.73 21.84 -24.45
CA ALA A 58 -21.28 21.81 -24.62
C ALA A 58 -20.64 22.91 -23.76
N LEU A 59 -20.10 22.54 -22.59
CA LEU A 59 -19.23 23.41 -21.82
C LEU A 59 -17.84 23.46 -22.46
N SER A 60 -17.68 24.38 -23.43
CA SER A 60 -16.35 24.79 -23.90
C SER A 60 -15.59 25.47 -22.76
N ARG A 61 -14.66 24.76 -22.10
CA ARG A 61 -13.64 25.43 -21.27
C ARG A 61 -12.59 26.06 -22.19
N THR A 62 -12.70 27.36 -22.38
CA THR A 62 -11.63 28.20 -22.91
C THR A 62 -10.46 28.20 -21.93
N TYR A 63 -9.29 27.70 -22.36
CA TYR A 63 -8.05 27.94 -21.64
C TYR A 63 -7.66 29.41 -21.79
N ALA A 64 -7.59 30.14 -20.67
CA ALA A 64 -7.06 31.49 -20.66
C ALA A 64 -5.53 31.43 -20.82
N SER A 65 -5.02 31.98 -21.91
CA SER A 65 -3.60 32.19 -22.14
C SER A 65 -3.14 33.49 -21.46
N GLY A 66 -2.23 33.35 -20.49
CA GLY A 66 -1.47 34.44 -19.84
C GLY A 66 0.02 34.31 -20.16
N PRO A 67 0.81 35.41 -20.13
CA PRO A 67 1.94 35.56 -21.04
C PRO A 67 3.23 34.85 -20.62
N ALA A 68 4.02 34.49 -21.63
CA ALA A 68 5.37 33.95 -21.48
C ALA A 68 6.39 35.03 -21.08
N GLY A 69 7.34 34.67 -20.22
CA GLY A 69 8.52 35.50 -19.92
C GLY A 69 9.26 35.02 -18.67
N GLY A 70 10.46 34.45 -18.84
CA GLY A 70 11.30 34.02 -17.71
C GLY A 70 12.15 32.78 -18.02
N ALA A 71 13.25 32.97 -18.74
CA ALA A 71 14.25 31.91 -18.91
C ALA A 71 15.09 31.77 -17.62
N HIS A 72 15.04 30.62 -16.98
CA HIS A 72 15.99 30.27 -15.90
C HIS A 72 17.28 29.70 -16.51
N PRO A 73 18.47 30.19 -16.10
CA PRO A 73 19.75 29.62 -16.53
C PRO A 73 20.07 28.31 -15.79
N PRO A 74 20.93 27.44 -16.35
CA PRO A 74 21.37 26.21 -15.69
C PRO A 74 22.29 26.50 -14.48
N PRO A 75 22.37 25.59 -13.49
CA PRO A 75 23.25 25.74 -12.34
C PRO A 75 24.73 25.61 -12.73
N ASP A 76 25.55 26.36 -12.00
CA ASP A 76 26.94 26.69 -12.35
C ASP A 76 27.93 25.51 -12.14
N GLN A 77 28.91 25.36 -13.04
CA GLN A 77 30.02 24.40 -12.87
C GLN A 77 31.21 25.08 -12.17
N GLY A 78 31.07 25.30 -10.86
CA GLY A 78 32.12 25.82 -9.99
C GLY A 78 33.19 24.79 -9.62
N GLY A 79 34.14 24.52 -10.52
CA GLY A 79 35.30 23.69 -10.21
C GLY A 79 36.35 24.40 -9.36
N SER A 80 36.66 23.90 -8.16
CA SER A 80 37.84 24.31 -7.38
C SER A 80 38.87 23.20 -7.32
N ARG A 81 40.06 23.46 -7.90
CA ARG A 81 41.23 22.58 -7.80
C ARG A 81 41.96 22.85 -6.48
N SER A 82 42.12 21.81 -5.65
CA SER A 82 43.23 21.73 -4.69
C SER A 82 44.23 20.66 -5.15
N LYS A 83 45.53 20.94 -5.01
CA LYS A 83 46.63 20.05 -5.41
C LYS A 83 47.37 19.50 -4.18
N GLY A 84 47.75 18.23 -4.25
CA GLY A 84 48.71 17.57 -3.35
C GLY A 84 48.22 16.17 -2.95
N THR A 85 48.71 15.05 -3.48
CA THR A 85 50.05 14.43 -3.31
C THR A 85 50.39 14.22 -1.81
N SER A 86 50.62 13.01 -1.28
CA SER A 86 51.13 11.77 -1.92
C SER A 86 50.76 10.46 -1.18
N THR A 87 50.88 9.34 -1.89
CA THR A 87 51.35 8.01 -1.43
C THR A 87 50.85 7.39 -0.11
N ALA A 88 50.06 6.32 -0.28
CA ALA A 88 50.29 4.97 0.26
C ALA A 88 50.78 4.75 1.70
N LEU A 89 50.02 3.97 2.46
CA LEU A 89 50.54 2.70 2.98
C LEU A 89 49.43 1.63 3.11
N ILE A 90 49.77 0.39 2.75
CA ILE A 90 49.05 -0.82 3.15
C ILE A 90 49.69 -1.31 4.44
N ALA A 91 48.90 -1.72 5.44
CA ALA A 91 49.10 -2.93 6.26
C ALA A 91 48.26 -2.91 7.55
N SER A 92 47.51 -4.00 7.74
CA SER A 92 47.43 -4.77 8.99
C SER A 92 47.35 -4.05 10.34
N LEU A 93 46.29 -4.34 11.09
CA LEU A 93 46.50 -5.02 12.37
C LEU A 93 45.31 -5.94 12.72
N ALA A 94 45.62 -7.21 12.94
CA ALA A 94 44.78 -8.17 13.63
C ALA A 94 45.65 -8.82 14.73
N PHE A 95 44.98 -9.52 15.65
CA PHE A 95 45.49 -10.49 16.63
C PHE A 95 45.82 -10.05 18.08
N LEU A 96 45.45 -10.99 18.99
CA LEU A 96 45.72 -11.12 20.44
C LEU A 96 45.01 -10.12 21.38
N VAL A 97 44.11 -10.50 22.32
CA VAL A 97 43.78 -11.75 23.05
C VAL A 97 44.68 -12.08 24.27
N THR A 98 44.00 -12.30 25.41
CA THR A 98 44.41 -12.91 26.71
C THR A 98 45.39 -12.20 27.65
N ALA A 99 44.81 -11.52 28.65
CA ALA A 99 44.85 -11.89 30.09
C ALA A 99 43.63 -11.22 30.76
N GLY A 100 42.93 -11.74 31.77
CA GLY A 100 43.17 -12.90 32.64
C GLY A 100 42.85 -12.47 34.07
N GLY A 101 41.70 -12.87 34.63
CA GLY A 101 41.31 -12.48 35.99
C GLY A 101 39.81 -12.60 36.26
N ALA A 102 39.39 -13.70 36.88
CA ALA A 102 38.07 -13.83 37.45
C ALA A 102 38.08 -13.35 38.91
N PHE A 103 37.07 -12.59 39.32
CA PHE A 103 36.71 -12.46 40.73
C PHE A 103 35.20 -12.30 40.88
N ALA A 104 34.61 -13.03 41.81
CA ALA A 104 33.19 -13.00 42.10
C ALA A 104 32.98 -12.84 43.62
N LEU A 105 31.84 -12.24 43.98
CA LEU A 105 31.32 -12.08 45.34
C LEU A 105 32.10 -11.10 46.25
N LEU A 106 31.49 -9.94 46.56
CA LEU A 106 30.78 -9.73 47.84
C LEU A 106 30.13 -8.33 47.90
N GLY A 107 29.16 -8.17 48.81
CA GLY A 107 28.16 -7.11 48.83
C GLY A 107 28.61 -5.66 49.10
N GLY A 108 27.62 -4.77 49.03
CA GLY A 108 27.46 -3.67 50.00
C GLY A 108 27.91 -2.27 49.60
N ASP A 109 26.91 -1.42 49.37
CA ASP A 109 26.79 -0.03 49.83
C ASP A 109 27.79 1.06 49.38
N ASP A 110 27.21 2.01 48.63
CA ASP A 110 27.32 3.47 48.75
C ASP A 110 28.67 4.23 48.64
N LYS A 111 28.54 5.37 47.95
CA LYS A 111 29.41 6.58 47.91
C LYS A 111 30.62 6.54 46.96
N PHE A 112 30.41 7.12 45.77
CA PHE A 112 31.33 8.12 45.23
C PHE A 112 30.55 9.32 44.69
N ALA A 113 31.01 10.52 45.00
CA ALA A 113 30.39 11.79 44.62
C ALA A 113 31.47 12.84 44.28
N ALA A 114 31.03 13.94 43.65
CA ALA A 114 31.82 15.08 43.14
C ALA A 114 32.60 14.77 41.83
N LEU A 115 32.77 15.71 40.89
CA LEU A 115 32.58 17.17 40.89
C LEU A 115 31.66 17.58 39.71
N GLY A 116 30.68 18.49 39.82
CA GLY A 116 30.83 19.96 39.86
C GLY A 116 30.68 20.52 38.42
N ILE A 117 29.98 21.61 38.08
CA ILE A 117 29.34 22.75 38.78
C ILE A 117 28.08 23.09 37.92
N GLY A 118 26.94 23.61 38.41
CA GLY A 118 26.53 24.12 39.72
C GLY A 118 25.03 24.51 39.69
N SER A 119 24.57 25.46 40.52
CA SER A 119 23.15 25.90 40.54
C SER A 119 22.97 27.29 41.15
N THR A 120 22.32 28.20 40.41
CA THR A 120 21.55 29.35 40.95
C THR A 120 20.45 29.73 39.95
N GLY A 121 19.19 29.41 40.27
CA GLY A 121 18.07 29.66 39.34
C GLY A 121 16.80 28.94 39.77
N ALA A 122 16.39 29.09 41.03
CA ALA A 122 15.18 28.46 41.53
C ALA A 122 13.94 29.07 40.84
N ASN A 123 13.29 28.31 39.97
CA ASN A 123 11.93 28.59 39.56
C ASN A 123 11.04 27.35 39.70
N LYS A 124 9.84 27.57 40.21
CA LYS A 124 9.08 26.60 41.01
C LYS A 124 8.16 25.75 40.13
N LEU A 125 8.69 24.72 39.47
CA LEU A 125 7.86 23.80 38.69
C LEU A 125 7.14 22.80 39.61
N SER A 126 5.91 23.13 39.97
CA SER A 126 4.99 22.23 40.66
C SER A 126 4.82 20.93 39.86
N GLY A 127 4.85 19.79 40.55
CA GLY A 127 4.81 18.48 39.92
C GLY A 127 3.47 18.18 39.24
N SER A 128 3.36 18.50 37.95
CA SER A 128 2.34 17.93 37.07
C SER A 128 2.63 16.44 36.89
N LYS A 129 2.06 15.61 37.77
CA LYS A 129 1.94 14.16 37.50
C LYS A 129 1.23 14.02 36.14
N ALA A 130 1.94 13.53 35.14
CA ALA A 130 1.33 13.13 33.88
C ALA A 130 0.22 12.11 34.21
N LYS A 131 -1.02 12.49 33.94
CA LYS A 131 -2.19 11.67 34.24
C LYS A 131 -2.22 10.56 33.19
N LEU A 132 -1.60 9.43 33.51
CA LEU A 132 -1.71 8.19 32.74
C LEU A 132 -3.21 7.95 32.49
N GLY A 133 -3.62 7.96 31.23
CA GLY A 133 -5.03 7.96 30.85
C GLY A 133 -5.74 6.74 31.43
N SER A 134 -6.86 6.96 32.14
CA SER A 134 -7.64 5.86 32.70
C SER A 134 -8.14 4.94 31.58
N PRO A 135 -7.83 3.63 31.59
CA PRO A 135 -8.51 2.69 30.71
C PRO A 135 -9.93 2.49 31.27
N GLY A 136 -10.98 2.95 30.57
CA GLY A 136 -12.34 2.75 31.08
C GLY A 136 -13.47 3.64 30.58
N LEU A 137 -13.40 4.21 29.38
CA LEU A 137 -14.61 4.62 28.66
C LEU A 137 -14.45 4.21 27.19
N ALA A 138 -15.40 3.46 26.65
CA ALA A 138 -15.42 3.12 25.23
C ALA A 138 -15.62 4.41 24.43
N ALA A 139 -14.71 4.71 23.50
CA ALA A 139 -14.77 5.92 22.71
C ALA A 139 -16.04 5.94 21.84
N HIS A 140 -16.73 7.08 21.74
CA HIS A 140 -17.93 7.18 20.91
C HIS A 140 -17.56 7.14 19.43
N LYS A 141 -18.52 6.80 18.55
CA LYS A 141 -18.36 6.99 17.10
C LYS A 141 -17.82 8.39 16.76
N ASP A 142 -18.29 9.41 17.47
CA ASP A 142 -17.91 10.81 17.23
C ASP A 142 -16.47 11.12 17.65
N ASP A 143 -15.87 10.34 18.56
CA ASP A 143 -14.46 10.49 18.91
C ASP A 143 -13.57 9.97 17.77
N TYR A 144 -13.95 8.86 17.13
CA TYR A 144 -13.32 8.40 15.89
C TYR A 144 -13.56 9.36 14.72
N GLN A 145 -14.71 10.04 14.65
CA GLN A 145 -14.94 11.11 13.65
C GLN A 145 -14.05 12.33 13.90
N LYS A 146 -13.74 12.70 15.15
CA LYS A 146 -12.76 13.76 15.45
C LYS A 146 -11.35 13.38 14.99
N VAL A 147 -10.94 12.12 15.20
CA VAL A 147 -9.66 11.60 14.70
C VAL A 147 -9.64 11.60 13.17
N TYR A 148 -10.71 11.13 12.53
CA TYR A 148 -10.89 11.20 11.07
C TYR A 148 -10.68 12.63 10.56
N ASN A 149 -11.39 13.60 11.13
CA ASN A 149 -11.34 15.00 10.70
C ASN A 149 -9.94 15.61 10.89
N ALA A 150 -9.24 15.26 11.98
CA ALA A 150 -7.88 15.74 12.22
C ALA A 150 -6.82 15.10 11.30
N ILE A 151 -7.06 13.88 10.81
CA ILE A 151 -6.23 13.27 9.76
C ILE A 151 -6.52 13.98 8.43
N ALA A 152 -7.79 14.19 8.08
CA ALA A 152 -8.20 14.89 6.86
C ALA A 152 -7.64 16.33 6.79
N GLU A 153 -7.74 17.10 7.88
CA GLU A 153 -7.11 18.42 8.01
C GLU A 153 -5.59 18.38 7.77
N LYS A 154 -4.91 17.31 8.21
CA LYS A 154 -3.46 17.15 7.99
C LYS A 154 -3.12 16.55 6.61
N LEU A 155 -4.10 16.06 5.85
CA LEU A 155 -3.91 15.68 4.43
C LEU A 155 -3.83 16.91 3.51
N GLU A 156 -4.27 18.10 3.97
CA GLU A 156 -4.14 19.36 3.22
C GLU A 156 -2.71 19.59 2.70
N HIS A 157 -2.60 20.31 1.57
CA HIS A 157 -1.43 20.32 0.69
C HIS A 157 -0.10 20.64 1.40
N ASP A 158 0.77 19.64 1.52
CA ASP A 158 2.16 19.80 1.96
C ASP A 158 3.08 19.76 0.73
N PRO A 159 3.51 20.91 0.18
CA PRO A 159 4.30 20.97 -1.04
C PRO A 159 5.71 20.38 -0.89
N GLU A 160 6.15 20.04 0.32
CA GLU A 160 7.44 19.39 0.57
C GLU A 160 7.35 17.86 0.47
N TYR A 161 6.14 17.26 0.42
CA TYR A 161 5.94 15.81 0.41
C TYR A 161 5.32 15.26 -0.89
N ASP A 162 6.14 14.54 -1.67
CA ASP A 162 5.77 13.78 -2.88
C ASP A 162 4.88 14.59 -3.86
N ASP A 163 3.62 14.19 -4.08
CA ASP A 163 2.66 14.87 -4.95
C ASP A 163 1.86 15.98 -4.22
N GLY A 164 2.46 16.54 -3.17
CA GLY A 164 1.86 17.54 -2.32
C GLY A 164 0.87 16.99 -1.29
N HIS A 165 0.93 15.69 -0.96
CA HIS A 165 -0.16 15.00 -0.25
C HIS A 165 0.28 13.68 0.42
N PHE A 166 -0.02 13.50 1.71
CA PHE A 166 0.32 12.27 2.45
C PHE A 166 -0.58 11.06 2.17
N GLY A 167 -1.77 11.27 1.62
CA GLY A 167 -2.79 10.23 1.45
C GLY A 167 -2.27 8.89 0.90
N PRO A 168 -1.52 8.86 -0.22
CA PRO A 168 -0.99 7.62 -0.78
C PRO A 168 -0.09 6.82 0.19
N VAL A 169 0.78 7.50 0.97
CA VAL A 169 1.64 6.82 1.94
C VAL A 169 0.89 6.35 3.18
N LEU A 170 -0.23 7.01 3.55
CA LEU A 170 -1.12 6.54 4.62
C LEU A 170 -1.86 5.26 4.21
N VAL A 171 -2.36 5.18 2.98
CA VAL A 171 -2.94 3.95 2.40
C VAL A 171 -1.89 2.84 2.36
N ARG A 172 -0.66 3.15 1.94
CA ARG A 172 0.44 2.18 1.95
C ARG A 172 0.78 1.72 3.38
N LEU A 173 0.84 2.59 4.40
CA LEU A 173 1.12 2.16 5.78
C LEU A 173 0.03 1.19 6.28
N ALA A 174 -1.25 1.50 6.03
CA ALA A 174 -2.37 0.67 6.42
C ALA A 174 -2.36 -0.70 5.69
N TRP A 175 -2.00 -0.72 4.39
CA TRP A 175 -1.74 -1.96 3.65
C TRP A 175 -0.60 -2.77 4.28
N HIS A 176 0.57 -2.16 4.47
CA HIS A 176 1.76 -2.86 4.99
C HIS A 176 1.57 -3.39 6.42
N ALA A 177 0.94 -2.62 7.30
CA ALA A 177 0.64 -3.04 8.67
C ALA A 177 -0.38 -4.20 8.73
N SER A 178 -1.21 -4.38 7.70
CA SER A 178 -2.22 -5.45 7.64
C SER A 178 -1.76 -6.66 6.82
N GLY A 179 -0.92 -6.44 5.81
CA GLY A 179 -0.43 -7.43 4.86
C GLY A 179 0.61 -8.41 5.43
N THR A 180 1.04 -8.24 6.67
CA THR A 180 1.91 -9.22 7.35
C THR A 180 1.14 -10.45 7.86
N TYR A 181 -0.20 -10.49 7.74
CA TYR A 181 -1.01 -11.61 8.24
C TYR A 181 -0.80 -12.91 7.46
N ASP A 182 -0.62 -14.01 8.21
CA ASP A 182 -0.66 -15.37 7.68
C ASP A 182 -1.74 -16.19 8.40
N LYS A 183 -2.79 -16.58 7.69
CA LYS A 183 -3.93 -17.35 8.23
C LYS A 183 -3.54 -18.74 8.74
N ASN A 184 -2.39 -19.28 8.34
CA ASN A 184 -1.95 -20.61 8.76
C ASN A 184 -1.31 -20.58 10.15
N THR A 185 -0.66 -19.48 10.50
CA THR A 185 -0.03 -19.24 11.81
C THR A 185 -0.86 -18.33 12.73
N GLY A 186 -1.80 -17.57 12.16
CA GLY A 186 -2.68 -16.66 12.89
C GLY A 186 -2.00 -15.38 13.39
N ASN A 187 -0.77 -15.09 12.94
CA ASN A 187 0.02 -13.94 13.39
C ASN A 187 0.33 -12.93 12.28
N GLY A 188 0.80 -11.75 12.68
CA GLY A 188 0.82 -10.55 11.84
C GLY A 188 -0.58 -9.97 11.69
N GLY A 189 -0.73 -9.04 10.73
CA GLY A 189 -1.96 -8.29 10.55
C GLY A 189 -2.05 -7.03 11.42
N SER A 190 -3.17 -6.33 11.32
CA SER A 190 -3.28 -4.94 11.78
C SER A 190 -3.31 -4.76 13.31
N ASN A 191 -3.50 -5.83 14.07
CA ASN A 191 -3.52 -5.80 15.53
C ASN A 191 -2.10 -5.86 16.10
N GLY A 192 -1.51 -4.71 16.36
CA GLY A 192 -0.25 -4.59 17.09
C GLY A 192 0.56 -3.34 16.77
N ALA A 193 0.39 -2.77 15.56
CA ALA A 193 1.23 -1.69 15.02
C ALA A 193 2.73 -1.99 15.23
N THR A 194 3.12 -3.23 14.91
CA THR A 194 4.45 -3.82 15.18
C THR A 194 5.57 -3.15 14.38
N MET A 195 5.24 -2.59 13.21
CA MET A 195 6.11 -1.73 12.39
C MET A 195 6.57 -0.43 13.10
N ARG A 196 6.22 -0.20 14.37
CA ARG A 196 6.86 0.80 15.26
C ARG A 196 8.22 0.34 15.78
N PHE A 197 8.52 -0.96 15.74
CA PHE A 197 9.70 -1.57 16.33
C PHE A 197 10.53 -2.30 15.27
N ALA A 198 11.84 -2.40 15.51
CA ALA A 198 12.71 -3.31 14.78
C ALA A 198 12.38 -4.77 15.17
N PRO A 199 12.50 -5.75 14.26
CA PRO A 199 13.00 -5.61 12.88
C PRO A 199 11.97 -5.08 11.88
N GLU A 200 10.67 -5.13 12.18
CA GLU A 200 9.62 -4.88 11.18
C GLU A 200 9.61 -3.44 10.63
N ALA A 201 10.01 -2.47 11.44
CA ALA A 201 10.21 -1.07 11.04
C ALA A 201 11.28 -0.88 9.94
N ASP A 202 12.24 -1.80 9.87
CA ASP A 202 13.48 -1.73 9.07
C ASP A 202 13.49 -2.73 7.88
N HIS A 203 12.48 -3.60 7.77
CA HIS A 203 12.30 -4.47 6.61
C HIS A 203 12.31 -3.67 5.30
N GLY A 204 12.96 -4.19 4.26
CA GLY A 204 13.14 -3.48 2.99
C GLY A 204 11.80 -3.08 2.34
N ALA A 205 10.79 -3.94 2.44
CA ALA A 205 9.43 -3.66 1.97
C ALA A 205 8.78 -2.44 2.67
N ASN A 206 9.22 -2.06 3.87
CA ASN A 206 8.67 -0.95 4.66
C ASN A 206 9.46 0.38 4.51
N ALA A 207 10.46 0.42 3.64
CA ALA A 207 11.22 1.63 3.36
C ALA A 207 10.32 2.82 2.97
N GLY A 208 10.63 3.99 3.54
CA GLY A 208 9.84 5.23 3.40
C GLY A 208 8.59 5.34 4.28
N LEU A 209 8.12 4.24 4.91
CA LEU A 209 6.91 4.30 5.76
C LEU A 209 7.11 5.08 7.07
N ILE A 210 8.35 5.41 7.42
CA ILE A 210 8.66 6.33 8.52
C ILE A 210 7.95 7.68 8.37
N HIS A 211 7.75 8.20 7.15
CA HIS A 211 7.01 9.46 6.93
C HIS A 211 5.55 9.35 7.38
N ALA A 212 4.88 8.23 7.09
CA ALA A 212 3.52 7.97 7.57
C ALA A 212 3.49 7.73 9.09
N ARG A 213 4.48 7.04 9.67
CA ARG A 213 4.59 6.89 11.13
C ARG A 213 4.70 8.25 11.82
N SER A 214 5.62 9.11 11.37
CA SER A 214 5.80 10.48 11.89
C SER A 214 4.57 11.38 11.68
N PHE A 215 3.84 11.22 10.58
CA PHE A 215 2.53 11.86 10.40
C PHE A 215 1.58 11.46 11.54
N TYR A 216 1.46 10.15 11.81
CA TYR A 216 0.57 9.65 12.85
C TYR A 216 1.00 9.99 14.28
N ASP A 217 2.29 10.10 14.58
CA ASP A 217 2.77 10.54 15.91
C ASP A 217 2.18 11.92 16.29
N SER A 218 2.06 12.83 15.31
CA SER A 218 1.44 14.14 15.51
C SER A 218 -0.08 14.09 15.76
N ILE A 219 -0.77 13.10 15.18
CA ILE A 219 -2.20 12.87 15.40
C ILE A 219 -2.42 12.16 16.74
N HIS A 220 -1.64 11.12 17.04
CA HIS A 220 -1.69 10.38 18.31
C HIS A 220 -1.42 11.31 19.51
N SER A 221 -0.54 12.30 19.35
CA SER A 221 -0.30 13.34 20.38
C SER A 221 -1.54 14.19 20.68
N LYS A 222 -2.45 14.40 19.71
CA LYS A 222 -3.76 15.08 19.92
C LYS A 222 -4.82 14.12 20.51
N PHE A 223 -4.71 12.83 20.24
CA PHE A 223 -5.70 11.81 20.64
C PHE A 223 -5.05 10.60 21.34
N PRO A 224 -4.39 10.77 22.51
CA PRO A 224 -3.57 9.73 23.15
C PRO A 224 -4.36 8.53 23.72
N TRP A 225 -5.66 8.44 23.42
CA TRP A 225 -6.54 7.33 23.78
C TRP A 225 -6.70 6.31 22.66
N ILE A 226 -6.41 6.67 21.40
CA ILE A 226 -6.48 5.73 20.27
C ILE A 226 -5.18 4.92 20.20
N THR A 227 -5.26 3.62 19.91
CA THR A 227 -4.06 2.81 19.67
C THR A 227 -3.43 3.17 18.32
N TYR A 228 -2.12 3.00 18.15
CA TYR A 228 -1.49 3.14 16.84
C TYR A 228 -2.10 2.17 15.81
N SER A 229 -2.49 0.99 16.27
CA SER A 229 -3.15 -0.04 15.45
C SER A 229 -4.50 0.42 14.88
N ASP A 230 -5.35 1.03 15.69
CA ASP A 230 -6.59 1.65 15.19
C ASP A 230 -6.29 2.92 14.37
N LEU A 231 -5.33 3.75 14.80
CA LEU A 231 -4.98 5.00 14.11
C LEU A 231 -4.48 4.80 12.68
N TRP A 232 -3.60 3.83 12.44
CA TRP A 232 -3.05 3.56 11.12
C TRP A 232 -4.11 3.01 10.16
N THR A 233 -4.97 2.10 10.64
CA THR A 233 -6.05 1.55 9.81
C THR A 233 -7.17 2.57 9.56
N LEU A 234 -7.49 3.41 10.56
CA LEU A 234 -8.40 4.53 10.41
C LEU A 234 -7.86 5.54 9.38
N GLY A 235 -6.62 6.00 9.53
CA GLY A 235 -6.03 6.95 8.59
C GLY A 235 -5.89 6.41 7.16
N GLY A 236 -5.72 5.09 7.01
CA GLY A 236 -5.83 4.40 5.73
C GLY A 236 -7.22 4.54 5.08
N ILE A 237 -8.32 4.52 5.84
CA ILE A 237 -9.66 4.78 5.29
C ILE A 237 -9.94 6.27 5.07
N VAL A 238 -9.42 7.15 5.93
CA VAL A 238 -9.52 8.62 5.73
C VAL A 238 -8.89 8.99 4.39
N ALA A 239 -7.67 8.51 4.15
CA ALA A 239 -6.93 8.80 2.93
C ALA A 239 -7.67 8.34 1.66
N VAL A 240 -8.24 7.13 1.64
CA VAL A 240 -9.04 6.69 0.48
C VAL A 240 -10.27 7.57 0.27
N GLN A 241 -11.03 7.84 1.34
CA GLN A 241 -12.28 8.61 1.25
C GLN A 241 -12.06 10.08 0.85
N GLU A 242 -11.10 10.77 1.47
CA GLU A 242 -10.80 12.18 1.14
C GLU A 242 -10.14 12.35 -0.24
N MET A 243 -9.48 11.31 -0.79
CA MET A 243 -9.01 11.30 -2.18
C MET A 243 -10.10 10.91 -3.20
N GLY A 244 -11.38 10.91 -2.81
CA GLY A 244 -12.53 10.65 -3.68
C GLY A 244 -12.91 9.17 -3.85
N GLY A 245 -12.32 8.29 -3.05
CA GLY A 245 -12.60 6.85 -3.08
C GLY A 245 -13.88 6.44 -2.35
N PRO A 246 -14.19 5.13 -2.30
CA PRO A 246 -15.40 4.64 -1.66
C PRO A 246 -15.39 4.83 -0.15
N THR A 247 -16.59 4.99 0.42
CA THR A 247 -16.80 4.80 1.85
C THR A 247 -16.38 3.39 2.27
N ILE A 248 -15.53 3.27 3.28
CA ILE A 248 -15.04 1.99 3.79
C ILE A 248 -15.60 1.76 5.20
N PRO A 249 -16.29 0.63 5.45
CA PRO A 249 -16.72 0.27 6.79
C PRO A 249 -15.48 -0.09 7.64
N TRP A 250 -15.35 0.49 8.84
CA TRP A 250 -14.19 0.28 9.73
C TRP A 250 -14.61 0.04 11.18
N ARG A 251 -13.86 -0.80 11.90
CA ARG A 251 -14.14 -1.15 13.31
C ARG A 251 -12.97 -0.79 14.22
N PRO A 252 -13.20 -0.15 15.37
CA PRO A 252 -12.20 0.03 16.41
C PRO A 252 -12.06 -1.21 17.30
N GLY A 253 -10.95 -1.28 18.04
CA GLY A 253 -10.68 -2.30 19.03
C GLY A 253 -9.30 -2.94 18.95
N ARG A 254 -8.46 -2.57 17.97
CA ARG A 254 -7.12 -3.14 17.87
C ARG A 254 -6.27 -2.69 19.06
N LYS A 255 -5.44 -3.61 19.54
CA LYS A 255 -4.50 -3.37 20.63
C LYS A 255 -3.10 -3.22 20.07
N ASP A 256 -2.37 -2.26 20.60
CA ASP A 256 -0.95 -2.14 20.32
C ASP A 256 -0.18 -3.27 20.99
N GLY A 257 0.77 -3.83 20.24
CA GLY A 257 1.69 -4.87 20.66
C GLY A 257 3.07 -4.30 20.99
N ALA A 258 4.03 -5.21 21.12
CA ALA A 258 5.42 -4.94 21.42
C ALA A 258 6.35 -5.53 20.34
N ALA A 259 7.67 -5.34 20.47
CA ALA A 259 8.66 -5.77 19.48
C ALA A 259 8.68 -7.30 19.27
N GLU A 260 8.32 -8.07 20.30
CA GLU A 260 8.23 -9.53 20.25
C GLU A 260 7.07 -10.02 19.37
N ASN A 261 6.16 -9.12 18.97
CA ASN A 261 5.08 -9.42 18.04
C ASN A 261 5.45 -9.13 16.57
N CYS A 262 6.62 -8.53 16.30
CA CYS A 262 7.10 -8.27 14.93
C CYS A 262 7.16 -9.56 14.12
N THR A 263 6.67 -9.48 12.89
CA THR A 263 6.73 -10.61 11.96
C THR A 263 8.11 -10.75 11.31
N PRO A 264 8.48 -11.93 10.77
CA PRO A 264 9.65 -12.05 9.89
C PRO A 264 9.45 -11.29 8.56
N ASP A 265 10.56 -10.90 7.92
CA ASP A 265 10.53 -10.27 6.58
C ASP A 265 10.05 -11.25 5.48
N GLY A 266 9.75 -10.73 4.30
CA GLY A 266 9.30 -11.51 3.13
C GLY A 266 7.82 -11.93 3.17
N ARG A 267 7.01 -11.31 4.04
CA ARG A 267 5.55 -11.53 4.08
C ARG A 267 4.75 -10.68 3.09
N LEU A 268 5.33 -9.58 2.63
CA LEU A 268 4.72 -8.63 1.69
C LEU A 268 5.13 -8.97 0.24
N PRO A 269 4.34 -8.58 -0.79
CA PRO A 269 4.62 -8.93 -2.18
C PRO A 269 5.74 -8.10 -2.79
N ASP A 270 6.51 -8.71 -3.69
CA ASP A 270 7.57 -8.05 -4.48
C ASP A 270 7.02 -7.59 -5.83
N GLY A 271 7.27 -6.32 -6.20
CA GLY A 271 6.76 -5.73 -7.45
C GLY A 271 7.38 -6.25 -8.75
N ASP A 272 8.52 -6.96 -8.69
CA ASP A 272 9.21 -7.51 -9.86
C ASP A 272 8.73 -8.94 -10.24
N LYS A 273 7.71 -9.47 -9.56
CA LYS A 273 7.21 -10.85 -9.75
C LYS A 273 5.87 -10.92 -10.49
N GLY A 274 5.48 -12.14 -10.87
CA GLY A 274 4.23 -12.42 -11.62
C GLY A 274 3.05 -12.85 -10.75
N SER A 275 1.97 -13.33 -11.40
CA SER A 275 0.70 -13.68 -10.74
C SER A 275 0.80 -14.81 -9.73
N ASP A 276 1.72 -15.77 -9.90
CA ASP A 276 1.96 -16.85 -8.94
C ASP A 276 2.49 -16.31 -7.60
N HIS A 277 3.29 -15.23 -7.60
CA HIS A 277 3.75 -14.58 -6.37
C HIS A 277 2.61 -13.84 -5.66
N LEU A 278 1.80 -13.11 -6.43
CA LEU A 278 0.60 -12.45 -5.89
C LEU A 278 -0.31 -13.48 -5.22
N ARG A 279 -0.60 -14.62 -5.86
CA ARG A 279 -1.37 -15.70 -5.24
C ARG A 279 -0.66 -16.29 -4.02
N HIS A 280 0.64 -16.59 -4.09
CA HIS A 280 1.40 -17.12 -2.94
C HIS A 280 1.27 -16.22 -1.70
N ILE A 281 1.39 -14.90 -1.88
CA ILE A 281 1.31 -13.92 -0.79
C ILE A 281 -0.14 -13.72 -0.32
N PHE A 282 -1.06 -13.36 -1.21
CA PHE A 282 -2.43 -13.00 -0.85
C PHE A 282 -3.30 -14.20 -0.42
N TYR A 283 -3.02 -15.42 -0.90
CA TYR A 283 -3.76 -16.61 -0.44
C TYR A 283 -3.41 -16.99 1.01
N LYS A 284 -2.22 -16.63 1.51
CA LYS A 284 -1.88 -16.73 2.96
C LYS A 284 -2.69 -15.76 3.80
N MET A 285 -3.00 -14.57 3.28
CA MET A 285 -3.92 -13.62 3.92
C MET A 285 -5.40 -14.07 3.82
N GLY A 286 -5.72 -14.99 2.91
CA GLY A 286 -7.09 -15.47 2.68
C GLY A 286 -7.88 -14.68 1.65
N PHE A 287 -7.20 -13.96 0.74
CA PHE A 287 -7.83 -13.33 -0.41
C PHE A 287 -7.98 -14.29 -1.60
N ASN A 288 -8.95 -14.01 -2.47
CA ASN A 288 -9.13 -14.64 -3.78
C ASN A 288 -8.64 -13.72 -4.92
N ASP A 289 -8.63 -14.24 -6.16
CA ASP A 289 -8.15 -13.51 -7.34
C ASP A 289 -8.88 -12.17 -7.62
N GLN A 290 -10.19 -12.08 -7.35
CA GLN A 290 -10.95 -10.84 -7.50
C GLN A 290 -10.52 -9.80 -6.46
N GLU A 291 -10.33 -10.24 -5.21
CA GLU A 291 -9.90 -9.36 -4.11
C GLU A 291 -8.46 -8.86 -4.33
N ILE A 292 -7.56 -9.70 -4.85
CA ILE A 292 -6.20 -9.30 -5.27
C ILE A 292 -6.29 -8.15 -6.28
N VAL A 293 -7.04 -8.35 -7.38
CA VAL A 293 -7.17 -7.33 -8.44
C VAL A 293 -7.81 -6.05 -7.91
N ALA A 294 -8.85 -6.16 -7.06
CA ALA A 294 -9.49 -4.99 -6.46
C ALA A 294 -8.49 -4.21 -5.60
N LEU A 295 -7.76 -4.86 -4.69
CA LEU A 295 -6.77 -4.22 -3.81
C LEU A 295 -5.62 -3.57 -4.60
N SER A 296 -5.19 -4.17 -5.73
CA SER A 296 -4.21 -3.55 -6.63
C SER A 296 -4.66 -2.20 -7.20
N GLY A 297 -5.97 -1.91 -7.24
CA GLY A 297 -6.49 -0.59 -7.62
C GLY A 297 -6.02 0.56 -6.73
N ALA A 298 -5.50 0.29 -5.52
CA ALA A 298 -4.84 1.30 -4.70
C ALA A 298 -3.58 1.90 -5.37
N HIS A 299 -2.96 1.20 -6.34
CA HIS A 299 -1.91 1.75 -7.19
C HIS A 299 -2.40 2.90 -8.09
N ALA A 300 -3.69 3.25 -8.12
CA ALA A 300 -4.13 4.54 -8.65
C ALA A 300 -3.45 5.74 -7.96
N LEU A 301 -3.01 5.54 -6.71
CA LEU A 301 -2.45 6.54 -5.81
C LEU A 301 -0.91 6.54 -5.79
N GLY A 302 -0.34 7.74 -5.71
CA GLY A 302 1.07 7.97 -5.44
C GLY A 302 2.01 7.50 -6.54
N ARG A 303 3.21 7.12 -6.12
CA ARG A 303 4.35 6.80 -6.97
C ARG A 303 5.34 5.87 -6.27
N CYS A 304 6.20 5.22 -7.06
CA CYS A 304 7.41 4.58 -6.57
C CYS A 304 8.60 5.55 -6.50
N HIS A 305 9.56 5.24 -5.61
CA HIS A 305 10.78 6.02 -5.39
C HIS A 305 12.02 5.14 -5.32
N LYS A 306 13.10 5.55 -6.01
CA LYS A 306 14.33 4.74 -6.17
C LYS A 306 15.02 4.42 -4.85
N ASP A 307 15.03 5.38 -3.94
CA ASP A 307 15.58 5.31 -2.59
C ASP A 307 14.74 4.45 -1.62
N ARG A 308 13.48 4.14 -1.98
CA ARG A 308 12.55 3.36 -1.15
C ARG A 308 12.39 1.93 -1.67
N SER A 309 12.01 1.75 -2.93
CA SER A 309 11.69 0.44 -3.51
C SER A 309 12.55 0.07 -4.74
N GLY A 310 13.48 0.94 -5.15
CA GLY A 310 14.22 0.80 -6.41
C GLY A 310 13.41 1.18 -7.66
N PHE A 311 12.09 1.05 -7.64
CA PHE A 311 11.15 1.48 -8.68
C PHE A 311 10.99 3.01 -8.71
N ASP A 312 10.43 3.57 -9.79
CA ASP A 312 10.43 5.03 -10.00
C ASP A 312 9.27 5.53 -10.87
N GLY A 313 8.46 6.44 -10.34
CA GLY A 313 7.39 7.14 -11.05
C GLY A 313 5.95 6.77 -10.61
N PRO A 314 4.94 7.53 -11.03
CA PRO A 314 3.53 7.29 -10.73
C PRO A 314 2.89 6.29 -11.71
N TRP A 315 1.84 5.62 -11.26
CA TRP A 315 1.00 4.75 -12.09
C TRP A 315 -0.05 5.52 -12.91
N THR A 316 -0.47 6.69 -12.42
CA THR A 316 -1.54 7.51 -13.02
C THR A 316 -1.10 8.97 -13.15
N PHE A 317 -1.83 9.75 -13.97
CA PHE A 317 -1.62 11.19 -14.09
C PHE A 317 -2.19 11.99 -12.90
N SER A 318 -2.96 11.34 -12.01
CA SER A 318 -3.64 11.96 -10.86
C SER A 318 -3.33 11.17 -9.57
N PRO A 319 -2.07 11.15 -9.09
CA PRO A 319 -1.64 10.31 -7.98
C PRO A 319 -2.29 10.62 -6.62
N THR A 320 -3.08 11.70 -6.52
CA THR A 320 -3.85 12.08 -5.33
C THR A 320 -5.36 11.88 -5.50
N THR A 321 -5.81 11.18 -6.54
CA THR A 321 -7.22 10.89 -6.81
C THR A 321 -7.46 9.38 -6.90
N PHE A 322 -8.23 8.84 -5.94
CA PHE A 322 -8.64 7.45 -5.95
C PHE A 322 -9.71 7.24 -7.03
N SER A 323 -9.37 6.51 -8.09
CA SER A 323 -10.25 6.31 -9.25
C SER A 323 -9.94 4.99 -9.96
N ASN A 324 -10.80 4.56 -10.88
CA ASN A 324 -10.55 3.37 -11.71
C ASN A 324 -9.53 3.60 -12.85
N ALA A 325 -8.94 4.80 -12.95
CA ALA A 325 -7.99 5.18 -14.01
C ALA A 325 -6.78 4.23 -14.11
N TYR A 326 -6.34 3.65 -12.99
CA TYR A 326 -5.30 2.60 -12.97
C TYR A 326 -5.61 1.44 -13.93
N TYR A 327 -6.84 0.92 -13.91
CA TYR A 327 -7.25 -0.20 -14.77
C TYR A 327 -7.47 0.23 -16.22
N GLN A 328 -7.89 1.47 -16.45
CA GLN A 328 -8.03 2.04 -17.80
C GLN A 328 -6.64 2.16 -18.45
N LEU A 329 -5.69 2.78 -17.76
CA LEU A 329 -4.31 2.94 -18.22
C LEU A 329 -3.60 1.58 -18.43
N LEU A 330 -3.84 0.58 -17.57
CA LEU A 330 -3.34 -0.78 -17.77
C LEU A 330 -3.81 -1.44 -19.09
N LEU A 331 -4.98 -1.07 -19.61
CA LEU A 331 -5.58 -1.68 -20.81
C LEU A 331 -5.37 -0.85 -22.08
N ASP A 332 -5.45 0.48 -21.96
CA ASP A 332 -5.49 1.41 -23.10
C ASP A 332 -4.10 1.91 -23.50
N GLU A 333 -3.17 2.05 -22.54
CA GLU A 333 -1.80 2.48 -22.84
C GLU A 333 -0.93 1.37 -23.43
N LYS A 334 0.06 1.78 -24.22
CA LYS A 334 1.06 0.88 -24.80
C LYS A 334 2.29 0.88 -23.92
N TRP A 335 2.53 -0.23 -23.23
CA TRP A 335 3.66 -0.38 -22.29
C TRP A 335 4.91 -0.92 -22.99
N ASN A 336 6.08 -0.36 -22.68
CA ASN A 336 7.39 -0.94 -23.00
C ASN A 336 8.15 -1.25 -21.71
N LEU A 337 9.06 -2.22 -21.74
CA LEU A 337 10.05 -2.40 -20.69
C LEU A 337 10.99 -1.18 -20.63
N ARG A 338 11.14 -0.58 -19.46
CA ARG A 338 12.06 0.54 -19.20
C ARG A 338 13.50 0.06 -19.28
N LYS A 339 14.35 0.79 -20.01
CA LYS A 339 15.80 0.53 -20.08
C LYS A 339 16.52 1.45 -19.09
N TRP A 340 16.97 0.89 -17.97
CA TRP A 340 17.56 1.61 -16.84
C TRP A 340 18.23 0.64 -15.85
N GLU A 341 18.93 1.20 -14.86
CA GLU A 341 19.66 0.45 -13.81
C GLU A 341 18.77 -0.04 -12.63
N GLY A 342 17.46 0.20 -12.70
CA GLY A 342 16.51 -0.24 -11.67
C GLY A 342 15.91 -1.62 -11.96
N PRO A 343 14.99 -2.11 -11.11
CA PRO A 343 14.28 -3.37 -11.31
C PRO A 343 13.43 -3.39 -12.60
N ILE A 344 12.94 -4.57 -12.97
CA ILE A 344 12.05 -4.77 -14.13
C ILE A 344 10.79 -3.92 -13.95
N GLN A 345 10.72 -2.83 -14.72
CA GLN A 345 9.66 -1.83 -14.66
C GLN A 345 9.18 -1.54 -16.07
N TYR A 346 7.87 -1.37 -16.23
CA TYR A 346 7.26 -0.92 -17.47
C TYR A 346 7.05 0.59 -17.44
N GLN A 347 7.07 1.21 -18.61
CA GLN A 347 6.75 2.61 -18.82
C GLN A 347 5.83 2.76 -20.01
N ASP A 348 5.00 3.79 -20.01
CA ASP A 348 4.17 4.09 -21.18
C ASP A 348 5.06 4.47 -22.38
N LYS A 349 4.56 4.19 -23.58
CA LYS A 349 5.30 4.39 -24.83
C LYS A 349 5.33 5.85 -25.30
N ASN A 350 4.34 6.64 -24.89
CA ASN A 350 4.01 7.91 -25.53
C ASN A 350 4.68 9.08 -24.79
N THR A 351 4.35 9.25 -23.52
CA THR A 351 4.84 10.30 -22.62
C THR A 351 6.06 9.86 -21.82
N LYS A 352 6.18 8.57 -21.53
CA LYS A 352 7.20 7.96 -20.64
C LYS A 352 7.15 8.48 -19.20
N SER A 353 6.01 9.06 -18.78
CA SER A 353 5.82 9.61 -17.45
C SER A 353 5.12 8.67 -16.48
N LEU A 354 4.45 7.63 -16.98
CA LEU A 354 3.81 6.60 -16.16
C LEU A 354 4.65 5.34 -16.06
N MET A 355 4.44 4.58 -14.99
CA MET A 355 5.04 3.27 -14.77
C MET A 355 4.02 2.20 -14.38
N MET A 356 4.41 0.94 -14.59
CA MET A 356 3.73 -0.24 -14.05
C MET A 356 4.79 -1.22 -13.54
N LEU A 357 4.50 -1.88 -12.42
CA LEU A 357 5.29 -2.99 -11.89
C LEU A 357 5.09 -4.26 -12.72
N THR A 358 5.95 -5.27 -12.52
CA THR A 358 5.73 -6.59 -13.14
C THR A 358 4.45 -7.24 -12.60
N THR A 359 4.16 -7.02 -11.31
CA THR A 359 2.90 -7.46 -10.67
C THR A 359 1.67 -6.84 -11.31
N ASP A 360 1.73 -5.54 -11.65
CA ASP A 360 0.59 -4.81 -12.23
C ASP A 360 0.31 -5.30 -13.65
N MET A 361 1.37 -5.47 -14.46
CA MET A 361 1.25 -6.04 -15.80
C MET A 361 0.71 -7.47 -15.78
N ALA A 362 1.08 -8.27 -14.75
CA ALA A 362 0.60 -9.65 -14.60
C ALA A 362 -0.95 -9.72 -14.50
N LEU A 363 -1.60 -8.70 -13.92
CA LEU A 363 -3.07 -8.61 -13.84
C LEU A 363 -3.74 -8.59 -15.23
N THR A 364 -3.06 -8.07 -16.24
CA THR A 364 -3.58 -7.97 -17.62
C THR A 364 -3.33 -9.23 -18.47
N THR A 365 -2.37 -10.06 -18.06
CA THR A 365 -1.94 -11.26 -18.78
C THR A 365 -2.50 -12.55 -18.20
N ASP A 366 -2.73 -12.60 -16.89
CA ASP A 366 -3.27 -13.77 -16.20
C ASP A 366 -4.76 -13.97 -16.55
N LYS A 367 -5.14 -15.23 -16.84
CA LYS A 367 -6.49 -15.58 -17.34
C LYS A 367 -7.59 -15.33 -16.32
N SER A 368 -7.29 -15.36 -15.03
CA SER A 368 -8.24 -15.19 -13.94
C SER A 368 -8.30 -13.73 -13.48
N PHE A 369 -7.16 -13.03 -13.43
CA PHE A 369 -7.13 -11.61 -13.08
C PHE A 369 -7.71 -10.70 -14.18
N LYS A 370 -7.42 -10.97 -15.46
CA LYS A 370 -7.77 -10.08 -16.58
C LYS A 370 -9.27 -9.74 -16.67
N PRO A 371 -10.22 -10.68 -16.49
CA PRO A 371 -11.65 -10.35 -16.44
C PRO A 371 -12.02 -9.31 -15.37
N HIS A 372 -11.38 -9.34 -14.20
CA HIS A 372 -11.61 -8.37 -13.13
C HIS A 372 -11.02 -6.99 -13.48
N VAL A 373 -9.82 -6.93 -14.07
CA VAL A 373 -9.24 -5.67 -14.60
C VAL A 373 -10.17 -5.04 -15.65
N GLN A 374 -10.67 -5.85 -16.59
CA GLN A 374 -11.60 -5.40 -17.63
C GLN A 374 -12.97 -4.97 -17.10
N ARG A 375 -13.39 -5.50 -15.95
CA ARG A 375 -14.63 -5.10 -15.25
C ARG A 375 -14.44 -3.74 -14.59
N TYR A 376 -13.38 -3.59 -13.80
CA TYR A 376 -13.09 -2.36 -13.05
C TYR A 376 -12.72 -1.17 -13.95
N ALA A 377 -12.04 -1.38 -15.08
CA ALA A 377 -11.81 -0.33 -16.08
C ALA A 377 -13.12 0.24 -16.68
N LYS A 378 -14.17 -0.60 -16.78
CA LYS A 378 -15.49 -0.21 -17.33
C LYS A 378 -16.44 0.37 -16.31
N SER A 379 -16.30 0.02 -15.04
CA SER A 379 -17.18 0.49 -13.97
C SER A 379 -16.40 0.81 -12.70
N GLU A 380 -16.28 2.10 -12.41
CA GLU A 380 -15.74 2.61 -11.16
C GLU A 380 -16.63 2.22 -9.97
N GLU A 381 -17.96 2.20 -10.13
CA GLU A 381 -18.89 1.74 -9.09
C GLU A 381 -18.61 0.29 -8.66
N GLU A 382 -18.39 -0.62 -9.63
CA GLU A 382 -18.06 -2.02 -9.32
C GLU A 382 -16.67 -2.16 -8.68
N PHE A 383 -15.69 -1.36 -9.11
CA PHE A 383 -14.39 -1.28 -8.47
C PHE A 383 -14.51 -0.81 -7.01
N PHE A 384 -15.16 0.32 -6.78
CA PHE A 384 -15.32 0.95 -5.48
C PHE A 384 -16.05 0.02 -4.48
N LYS A 385 -17.10 -0.65 -4.94
CA LYS A 385 -17.87 -1.64 -4.17
C LYS A 385 -17.05 -2.85 -3.75
N ASP A 386 -16.20 -3.37 -4.63
CA ASP A 386 -15.38 -4.55 -4.36
C ASP A 386 -14.11 -4.17 -3.57
N PHE A 387 -13.49 -3.01 -3.85
CA PHE A 387 -12.37 -2.46 -3.09
C PHE A 387 -12.74 -2.17 -1.64
N SER A 388 -13.86 -1.49 -1.39
CA SER A 388 -14.33 -1.17 -0.04
C SER A 388 -14.43 -2.41 0.85
N LYS A 389 -14.94 -3.52 0.30
CA LYS A 389 -15.01 -4.82 1.00
C LYS A 389 -13.65 -5.48 1.20
N ALA A 390 -12.83 -5.54 0.16
CA ALA A 390 -11.52 -6.20 0.22
C ALA A 390 -10.56 -5.45 1.16
N TYR A 391 -10.62 -4.12 1.16
CA TYR A 391 -9.84 -3.25 2.04
C TYR A 391 -10.37 -3.26 3.48
N ALA A 392 -11.69 -3.25 3.71
CA ALA A 392 -12.23 -3.50 5.06
C ALA A 392 -11.76 -4.86 5.62
N LYS A 393 -11.89 -5.94 4.84
CA LYS A 393 -11.40 -7.28 5.19
C LYS A 393 -9.90 -7.28 5.52
N LEU A 394 -9.08 -6.63 4.70
CA LEU A 394 -7.64 -6.46 4.95
C LEU A 394 -7.36 -5.84 6.32
N LEU A 395 -7.98 -4.69 6.61
CA LEU A 395 -7.74 -3.95 7.83
C LEU A 395 -8.19 -4.73 9.09
N GLU A 396 -8.99 -5.80 8.95
CA GLU A 396 -9.43 -6.69 10.04
C GLU A 396 -8.63 -7.99 10.16
N LEU A 397 -7.64 -8.24 9.28
CA LEU A 397 -6.76 -9.39 9.38
C LEU A 397 -5.91 -9.36 10.66
N GLY A 398 -5.81 -10.51 11.34
CA GLY A 398 -5.04 -10.66 12.58
C GLY A 398 -5.72 -10.11 13.84
N VAL A 399 -6.93 -9.52 13.76
CA VAL A 399 -7.61 -8.94 14.93
C VAL A 399 -8.50 -9.99 15.62
N PRO A 400 -8.24 -10.35 16.91
CA PRO A 400 -9.07 -11.31 17.62
C PRO A 400 -10.51 -10.82 17.82
N ALA A 401 -11.49 -11.71 17.69
CA ALA A 401 -12.92 -11.38 17.81
C ALA A 401 -13.31 -10.71 19.15
N THR A 402 -12.55 -10.96 20.21
CA THR A 402 -12.72 -10.36 21.55
C THR A 402 -12.12 -8.96 21.69
N SER A 403 -11.47 -8.43 20.65
CA SER A 403 -10.86 -7.09 20.67
C SER A 403 -11.84 -6.01 20.21
N TRP A 404 -12.81 -6.38 19.37
CA TRP A 404 -13.79 -5.45 18.81
C TRP A 404 -14.63 -4.77 19.90
N GLN A 405 -14.68 -3.45 19.87
CA GLN A 405 -15.48 -2.69 20.83
C GLN A 405 -16.98 -2.86 20.53
N SER A 406 -17.79 -2.96 21.59
CA SER A 406 -19.24 -3.12 21.53
C SER A 406 -19.94 -2.36 22.66
N GLY A 407 -21.13 -1.84 22.39
CA GLY A 407 -22.00 -1.17 23.36
C GLY A 407 -23.04 -0.27 22.69
N GLU A 408 -23.95 0.33 23.45
CA GLU A 408 -25.02 1.23 22.93
C GLU A 408 -24.50 2.37 22.03
N HIS A 409 -23.24 2.77 22.24
CA HIS A 409 -22.54 3.87 21.58
C HIS A 409 -21.63 3.44 20.40
N LEU A 410 -21.34 2.15 20.30
CA LEU A 410 -20.56 1.52 19.24
C LEU A 410 -21.31 0.27 18.80
N THR A 411 -22.37 0.52 18.02
CA THR A 411 -23.36 -0.43 17.48
C THR A 411 -22.89 -1.90 17.46
N ASP A 412 -23.15 -2.67 18.54
CA ASP A 412 -22.97 -4.13 18.68
C ASP A 412 -21.89 -4.80 17.79
N GLY A 413 -20.65 -4.29 17.84
CA GLY A 413 -19.54 -4.84 17.06
C GLY A 413 -19.69 -4.74 15.53
N LYS A 414 -20.62 -3.93 15.01
CA LYS A 414 -20.78 -3.55 13.60
C LYS A 414 -19.74 -2.50 13.22
N HIS A 415 -19.52 -2.34 11.91
CA HIS A 415 -18.60 -1.35 11.38
C HIS A 415 -19.16 0.07 11.51
N LEU A 416 -18.29 1.01 11.87
CA LEU A 416 -18.55 2.43 11.77
C LEU A 416 -18.48 2.87 10.30
N THR A 417 -19.41 3.75 9.93
CA THR A 417 -19.35 4.53 8.70
C THR A 417 -19.06 5.97 9.09
N LEU A 418 -17.85 6.44 8.77
CA LEU A 418 -17.37 7.80 9.04
C LEU A 418 -17.55 8.66 7.80
N LYS A 419 -17.91 9.93 8.02
CA LYS A 419 -18.24 10.90 6.97
C LYS A 419 -16.98 11.60 6.48
N THR A 420 -16.92 11.92 5.19
CA THR A 420 -15.86 12.81 4.67
C THR A 420 -15.97 14.23 5.24
N THR A 421 -14.93 15.04 5.08
CA THR A 421 -15.06 16.50 5.33
C THR A 421 -16.13 17.13 4.44
N SER A 422 -16.26 16.66 3.19
CA SER A 422 -17.29 17.06 2.24
C SER A 422 -18.71 16.74 2.73
N ASP A 423 -18.96 15.51 3.18
CA ASP A 423 -20.26 15.05 3.71
C ASP A 423 -20.68 15.76 5.01
N GLN A 424 -19.72 16.37 5.70
CA GLN A 424 -19.95 17.18 6.90
C GLN A 424 -20.13 18.67 6.58
N GLY A 425 -19.90 19.10 5.35
CA GLY A 425 -19.86 20.53 4.98
C GLY A 425 -18.66 21.27 5.58
N LEU A 426 -17.55 20.57 5.85
CA LEU A 426 -16.32 21.12 6.42
C LEU A 426 -15.27 21.51 5.37
N ASN A 427 -15.52 21.22 4.08
CA ASN A 427 -14.70 21.73 2.98
C ASN A 427 -14.72 23.27 3.00
N LYS A 428 -13.53 23.88 3.01
CA LYS A 428 -13.32 25.33 2.91
C LYS A 428 -13.33 25.80 1.46
#